data_AF-A0A7W0NNN8-F1
#
_entry.id   AF-A0A7W0NNN8-F1
#
_cell.length_a   1.000
_cell.length_b   1.000
_cell.length_c   1.000
_cell.angle_alpha   90.00
_cell.angle_beta   90.00
_cell.angle_gamma   90.00
#
_symmetry.space_group_name_H-M   'P 1'
#
loop_
_entity.id
_entity.type
_entity.pdbx_description
1 polymer ?
#
loop_
_entity_poly.entity_id
_entity_poly.type
_entity_poly.pdbx_seq_one_letter_code
_entity_poly.pdbx_strand_id
1 'polypeptide(L)'
;LTLRPELTAPVMRAVLGHNLHRARLPVKLAYAGPMFRQERPQKGRYRQFSQVGIEAIGSMSSAVDAEVIEVGDRYLRDAGVEPTLLLNSIGHLDPGCRTGYLKLLTEYLHANKMSLAPVDTERISLNPLRTFDSKENRTIEVMRRAPLITDHLCDGCRSHFEAVQSHLVKLGVGYTLDPHLVRGLDYYTRTAFEFTAGGLGSQNAVGGGGRYDGLAESLGGAPLPGIGFALGLDRILLSGFRTADEPGPVAAYVVAIGTAAGEQALVIATRLRTAGIGAELDFSDRSVKAQMKDAARSGARWAVIIGDEEIARDRVTLKNLSTGEQESAAFGEMVGRLRS
;
A
#
# COMPACT_ATOMS: atom_id res chain seq x y z
N LEU A 1 16.62 -21.52 -2.41
CA LEU A 1 15.33 -20.80 -2.37
C LEU A 1 15.32 -19.89 -1.15
N THR A 2 14.79 -18.68 -1.26
CA THR A 2 14.70 -17.70 -0.17
C THR A 2 13.30 -17.10 -0.16
N LEU A 3 12.69 -16.94 1.02
CA LEU A 3 11.41 -16.21 1.12
C LEU A 3 11.62 -14.75 0.72
N ARG A 4 10.73 -14.20 -0.11
CA ARG A 4 10.90 -12.85 -0.65
C ARG A 4 10.87 -11.78 0.46
N PRO A 5 11.91 -10.93 0.60
CA PRO A 5 11.91 -9.83 1.57
C PRO A 5 11.36 -8.51 0.98
N GLU A 6 11.14 -8.47 -0.33
CA GLU A 6 10.62 -7.38 -1.16
C GLU A 6 10.14 -7.95 -2.52
N LEU A 7 9.52 -7.14 -3.40
CA LEU A 7 8.97 -7.60 -4.69
C LEU A 7 9.57 -6.94 -5.93
N THR A 8 10.31 -5.85 -5.84
CA THR A 8 10.93 -5.16 -6.98
C THR A 8 11.89 -6.08 -7.74
N ALA A 9 12.82 -6.79 -7.07
CA ALA A 9 13.71 -7.72 -7.78
C ALA A 9 12.97 -8.94 -8.37
N PRO A 10 12.02 -9.59 -7.65
CA PRO A 10 11.15 -10.59 -8.25
C PRO A 10 10.33 -10.11 -9.46
N VAL A 11 9.82 -8.87 -9.43
CA VAL A 11 9.10 -8.26 -10.55
C VAL A 11 10.03 -8.02 -11.73
N MET A 12 11.21 -7.44 -11.51
CA MET A 12 12.20 -7.26 -12.57
C MET A 12 12.60 -8.61 -13.20
N ARG A 13 12.81 -9.65 -12.38
CA ARG A 13 13.06 -11.02 -12.85
C ARG A 13 11.90 -11.53 -13.71
N ALA A 14 10.64 -11.26 -13.35
CA ALA A 14 9.50 -11.66 -14.17
C ALA A 14 9.44 -10.87 -15.50
N VAL A 15 9.73 -9.57 -15.48
CA VAL A 15 9.81 -8.74 -16.70
C VAL A 15 10.88 -9.23 -17.67
N LEU A 16 12.04 -9.64 -17.16
CA LEU A 16 13.11 -10.22 -17.94
C LEU A 16 12.74 -11.62 -18.44
N GLY A 17 12.32 -12.52 -17.53
CA GLY A 17 12.03 -13.92 -17.83
C GLY A 17 10.86 -14.14 -18.79
N HIS A 18 9.88 -13.23 -18.80
CA HIS A 18 8.73 -13.28 -19.72
C HIS A 18 8.86 -12.30 -20.90
N ASN A 19 10.03 -11.68 -21.09
CA ASN A 19 10.28 -10.71 -22.17
C ASN A 19 9.26 -9.56 -22.24
N LEU A 20 8.68 -9.15 -21.10
CA LEU A 20 7.66 -8.09 -21.07
C LEU A 20 8.21 -6.75 -21.57
N HIS A 21 9.52 -6.54 -21.36
CA HIS A 21 10.26 -5.37 -21.84
C HIS A 21 10.37 -5.29 -23.38
N ARG A 22 10.02 -6.36 -24.12
CA ARG A 22 9.95 -6.35 -25.60
C ARG A 22 8.60 -5.89 -26.14
N ALA A 23 7.60 -5.73 -25.27
CA ALA A 23 6.29 -5.21 -25.63
C ALA A 23 6.28 -3.66 -25.57
N ARG A 24 5.12 -3.07 -25.30
CA ARG A 24 4.99 -1.62 -25.13
C ARG A 24 5.63 -1.17 -23.81
N LEU A 25 6.50 -0.16 -23.89
CA LEU A 25 7.11 0.49 -22.74
C LEU A 25 6.38 1.80 -22.37
N PRO A 26 6.42 2.23 -21.09
CA PRO A 26 6.92 1.47 -19.95
C PRO A 26 5.98 0.30 -19.58
N VAL A 27 6.55 -0.79 -19.10
CA VAL A 27 5.81 -1.89 -18.47
C VAL A 27 5.38 -1.41 -17.09
N LYS A 28 4.07 -1.29 -16.86
CA LYS A 28 3.48 -0.89 -15.57
C LYS A 28 2.86 -2.10 -14.90
N LEU A 29 3.35 -2.43 -13.71
CA LEU A 29 2.91 -3.60 -12.93
C LEU A 29 2.51 -3.16 -11.54
N ALA A 30 1.56 -3.87 -10.95
CA ALA A 30 1.17 -3.72 -9.57
C ALA A 30 1.20 -5.08 -8.87
N TYR A 31 1.41 -5.07 -7.57
CA TYR A 31 1.39 -6.27 -6.75
C TYR A 31 0.82 -5.99 -5.36
N ALA A 32 0.31 -7.05 -4.74
CA ALA A 32 -0.08 -7.09 -3.35
C ALA A 32 0.28 -8.46 -2.77
N GLY A 33 0.85 -8.50 -1.56
CA GLY A 33 1.07 -9.77 -0.89
C GLY A 33 2.08 -9.75 0.26
N PRO A 34 2.33 -10.92 0.85
CA PRO A 34 3.21 -11.05 2.00
C PRO A 34 4.69 -10.96 1.62
N MET A 35 5.47 -10.39 2.53
CA MET A 35 6.93 -10.27 2.54
C MET A 35 7.47 -10.83 3.86
N PHE A 36 8.71 -11.32 3.82
CA PHE A 36 9.33 -11.99 4.96
C PHE A 36 10.69 -11.37 5.28
N ARG A 37 10.86 -10.85 6.49
CA ARG A 37 12.13 -10.28 6.96
C ARG A 37 12.49 -10.79 8.34
N GLN A 38 13.73 -11.23 8.50
CA GLN A 38 14.26 -11.64 9.80
C GLN A 38 14.71 -10.41 10.60
N GLU A 39 13.75 -9.64 11.09
CA GLU A 39 13.99 -8.48 11.95
C GLU A 39 13.49 -8.73 13.39
N ARG A 40 13.99 -7.94 14.35
CA ARG A 40 13.46 -7.93 15.72
C ARG A 40 12.03 -7.35 15.69
N PRO A 41 10.99 -8.10 16.09
CA PRO A 41 9.61 -7.63 16.03
C PRO A 41 9.39 -6.39 16.90
N GLN A 42 8.65 -5.41 16.36
CA GLN A 42 8.23 -4.18 17.04
C GLN A 42 6.85 -3.77 16.49
N LYS A 43 6.20 -2.78 17.11
CA LYS A 43 4.92 -2.26 16.60
C LYS A 43 5.07 -1.79 15.14
N GLY A 44 4.28 -2.35 14.22
CA GLY A 44 4.36 -2.08 12.78
C GLY A 44 5.56 -2.73 12.06
N ARG A 45 6.34 -3.59 12.72
CA ARG A 45 7.48 -4.33 12.14
C ARG A 45 7.34 -5.82 12.45
N TYR A 46 6.75 -6.53 11.51
CA TYR A 46 6.49 -7.96 11.61
C TYR A 46 7.53 -8.77 10.81
N ARG A 47 7.67 -10.07 11.16
CA ARG A 47 8.50 -11.00 10.38
C ARG A 47 7.84 -11.40 9.07
N GLN A 48 6.51 -11.44 9.06
CA GLN A 48 5.67 -11.48 7.87
C GLN A 48 4.80 -10.24 7.88
N PHE A 49 4.84 -9.44 6.82
CA PHE A 49 4.05 -8.22 6.66
C PHE A 49 3.54 -8.13 5.23
N SER A 50 2.50 -7.35 4.99
CA SER A 50 1.89 -7.21 3.68
C SER A 50 2.28 -5.89 3.03
N GLN A 51 2.63 -5.96 1.75
CA GLN A 51 2.91 -4.77 0.95
C GLN A 51 2.02 -4.73 -0.28
N VAL A 52 1.69 -3.50 -0.68
CA VAL A 52 1.24 -3.17 -2.02
C VAL A 52 2.33 -2.35 -2.69
N GLY A 53 2.45 -2.45 -4.01
CA GLY A 53 3.44 -1.67 -4.74
C GLY A 53 3.16 -1.66 -6.22
N ILE A 54 3.82 -0.73 -6.89
CA ILE A 54 3.79 -0.59 -8.34
C ILE A 54 5.22 -0.45 -8.86
N GLU A 55 5.43 -0.87 -10.09
CA GLU A 55 6.69 -0.75 -10.81
C GLU A 55 6.41 -0.24 -12.23
N ALA A 56 7.17 0.76 -12.66
CA ALA A 56 7.17 1.30 -14.02
C ALA A 56 8.56 1.12 -14.61
N ILE A 57 8.68 0.24 -15.60
CA ILE A 57 9.95 -0.26 -16.12
C ILE A 57 10.09 0.04 -17.62
N GLY A 58 11.25 0.55 -18.04
CA GLY A 58 11.59 0.85 -19.43
C GLY A 58 11.45 2.32 -19.83
N SER A 59 11.40 3.26 -18.87
CA SER A 59 11.40 4.69 -19.17
C SER A 59 12.38 5.49 -18.30
N MET A 60 13.13 6.39 -18.94
CA MET A 60 14.03 7.37 -18.29
C MET A 60 13.36 8.72 -17.98
N SER A 61 12.09 8.88 -18.35
CA SER A 61 11.38 10.15 -18.17
C SER A 61 11.12 10.44 -16.70
N SER A 62 11.48 11.64 -16.24
CA SER A 62 11.14 12.16 -14.91
C SER A 62 9.64 12.26 -14.67
N ALA A 63 8.82 12.31 -15.73
CA ALA A 63 7.37 12.30 -15.59
C ALA A 63 6.86 10.96 -15.02
N VAL A 64 7.56 9.85 -15.28
CA VAL A 64 7.18 8.54 -14.72
C VAL A 64 7.49 8.50 -13.21
N ASP A 65 8.57 9.13 -12.76
CA ASP A 65 8.87 9.26 -11.34
C ASP A 65 7.76 10.04 -10.61
N ALA A 66 7.34 11.16 -11.20
CA ALA A 66 6.26 11.97 -10.64
C ALA A 66 4.91 11.22 -10.64
N GLU A 67 4.60 10.49 -11.71
CA GLU A 67 3.40 9.64 -11.78
C GLU A 67 3.41 8.55 -10.69
N VAL A 68 4.53 7.86 -10.50
CA VAL A 68 4.64 6.81 -9.46
C VAL A 68 4.45 7.39 -8.07
N ILE A 69 5.06 8.55 -7.79
CA ILE A 69 4.89 9.25 -6.51
C ILE A 69 3.42 9.67 -6.33
N GLU A 70 2.81 10.26 -7.36
CA GLU A 70 1.42 10.72 -7.32
C GLU A 70 0.44 9.57 -7.04
N VAL A 71 0.62 8.42 -7.69
CA VAL A 71 -0.21 7.22 -7.42
C VAL A 71 -0.08 6.78 -5.96
N GLY A 72 1.11 6.86 -5.37
CA GLY A 72 1.33 6.53 -3.96
C GLY A 72 0.67 7.53 -3.00
N ASP A 73 0.78 8.83 -3.28
CA ASP A 73 0.14 9.90 -2.49
C ASP A 73 -1.39 9.77 -2.55
N ARG A 74 -1.96 9.63 -3.76
CA ARG A 74 -3.40 9.42 -3.96
C ARG A 74 -3.89 8.17 -3.23
N TYR A 75 -3.19 7.04 -3.35
CA TYR A 75 -3.57 5.80 -2.67
C TYR A 75 -3.66 5.97 -1.15
N LEU A 76 -2.72 6.69 -0.55
CA LEU A 76 -2.73 6.94 0.90
C LEU A 76 -3.89 7.86 1.30
N ARG A 77 -4.15 8.91 0.53
CA ARG A 77 -5.29 9.84 0.76
C ARG A 77 -6.63 9.14 0.62
N ASP A 78 -6.81 8.33 -0.42
CA ASP A 78 -8.02 7.53 -0.64
C ASP A 78 -8.24 6.50 0.48
N ALA A 79 -7.16 6.06 1.13
CA ALA A 79 -7.20 5.19 2.31
C ALA A 79 -7.47 5.97 3.64
N GLY A 80 -7.75 7.27 3.56
CA GLY A 80 -8.01 8.13 4.72
C GLY A 80 -6.75 8.51 5.52
N VAL A 81 -5.56 8.31 4.95
CA VAL A 81 -4.27 8.67 5.56
C VAL A 81 -3.81 10.00 4.99
N GLU A 82 -3.30 10.90 5.84
CA GLU A 82 -2.66 12.15 5.41
C GLU A 82 -1.13 11.96 5.33
N PRO A 83 -0.56 11.71 4.12
CA PRO A 83 0.87 11.48 3.99
C PRO A 83 1.68 12.77 3.96
N THR A 84 2.90 12.70 4.47
CA THR A 84 3.98 13.65 4.17
C THR A 84 5.02 12.95 3.31
N LEU A 85 5.26 13.49 2.12
CA LEU A 85 6.25 12.99 1.16
C LEU A 85 7.63 13.62 1.43
N LEU A 86 8.62 12.79 1.75
CA LEU A 86 10.03 13.13 1.77
C LEU A 86 10.65 12.78 0.43
N LEU A 87 11.39 13.71 -0.17
CA LEU A 87 11.94 13.57 -1.52
C LEU A 87 13.44 13.88 -1.55
N ASN A 88 14.21 13.06 -2.27
CA ASN A 88 15.64 13.25 -2.51
C ASN A 88 16.05 12.72 -3.89
N SER A 89 17.29 13.03 -4.29
CA SER A 89 17.98 12.35 -5.39
C SER A 89 19.35 11.87 -4.93
N ILE A 90 19.62 10.59 -5.10
CA ILE A 90 20.90 9.96 -4.76
C ILE A 90 21.83 9.80 -5.96
N GLY A 91 21.51 10.42 -7.10
CA GLY A 91 22.33 10.37 -8.31
C GLY A 91 22.46 8.97 -8.93
N HIS A 92 23.16 8.88 -10.06
CA HIS A 92 23.49 7.59 -10.68
C HIS A 92 24.97 7.24 -10.44
N LEU A 93 25.31 5.97 -10.70
CA LEU A 93 26.68 5.45 -10.51
C LEU A 93 27.61 5.94 -11.63
N ASP A 94 28.13 7.14 -11.47
CA ASP A 94 29.09 7.77 -12.37
C ASP A 94 30.14 8.56 -11.57
N PRO A 95 31.42 8.62 -12.02
CA PRO A 95 32.48 9.37 -11.34
C PRO A 95 32.16 10.84 -11.07
N GLY A 96 31.43 11.52 -11.95
CA GLY A 96 30.98 12.91 -11.79
C GLY A 96 29.70 13.06 -10.98
N CYS A 97 29.19 11.98 -10.38
CA CYS A 97 27.92 11.94 -9.64
C CYS A 97 28.09 11.12 -8.35
N ARG A 98 27.24 10.11 -8.10
CA ARG A 98 27.24 9.33 -6.86
C ARG A 98 28.59 8.67 -6.57
N THR A 99 29.29 8.15 -7.58
CA THR A 99 30.58 7.47 -7.35
C THR A 99 31.66 8.43 -6.86
N GLY A 100 31.70 9.67 -7.39
CA GLY A 100 32.58 10.72 -6.89
C GLY A 100 32.22 11.13 -5.46
N TYR A 101 30.92 11.35 -5.21
CA TYR A 101 30.40 11.68 -3.88
C TYR A 101 30.73 10.61 -2.83
N LEU A 102 30.59 9.32 -3.16
CA LEU A 102 30.87 8.22 -2.22
C LEU A 102 32.33 8.24 -1.74
N LYS A 103 33.28 8.68 -2.57
CA LYS A 103 34.69 8.84 -2.15
C LYS A 103 34.82 9.93 -1.09
N LEU A 104 34.22 11.11 -1.33
CA LEU A 104 34.20 12.23 -0.39
C LEU A 104 33.54 11.83 0.94
N LEU A 105 32.39 11.15 0.88
CA LEU A 105 31.69 10.68 2.06
C LEU A 105 32.53 9.65 2.83
N THR A 106 33.20 8.72 2.14
CA THR A 106 34.05 7.71 2.76
C THR A 106 35.24 8.34 3.48
N GLU A 107 35.91 9.31 2.85
CA GLU A 107 37.00 10.08 3.47
C GLU A 107 36.52 10.84 4.71
N TYR A 108 35.36 11.50 4.63
CA TYR A 108 34.72 12.19 5.74
C TYR A 108 34.44 11.24 6.92
N LEU A 109 33.87 10.06 6.64
CA LEU A 109 33.55 9.06 7.66
C LEU A 109 34.82 8.47 8.30
N HIS A 110 35.89 8.26 7.53
CA HIS A 110 37.17 7.81 8.08
C HIS A 110 37.82 8.85 8.98
N ALA A 111 37.77 10.14 8.60
CA ALA A 111 38.27 11.23 9.44
C ALA A 111 37.51 11.35 10.77
N ASN A 112 36.22 10.99 10.79
CA ASN A 112 35.36 11.06 11.97
C ASN A 112 35.13 9.71 12.65
N LYS A 113 35.90 8.67 12.30
CA LYS A 113 35.64 7.26 12.70
C LYS A 113 35.48 7.08 14.21
N MET A 114 36.24 7.79 15.02
CA MET A 114 36.19 7.69 16.49
C MET A 114 34.87 8.19 17.09
N SER A 115 34.14 9.03 16.36
CA SER A 115 32.84 9.59 16.76
C SER A 115 31.65 8.78 16.23
N LEU A 116 31.86 7.86 15.29
CA LEU A 116 30.81 7.02 14.70
C LEU A 116 30.51 5.79 15.54
N ALA A 117 29.26 5.35 15.63
CA ALA A 117 28.89 4.09 16.30
C ALA A 117 29.65 2.88 15.71
N PRO A 118 29.94 1.82 16.50
CA PRO A 118 30.67 0.67 15.99
C PRO A 118 29.95 0.03 14.79
N VAL A 119 28.61 -0.08 14.87
CA VAL A 119 27.75 -0.58 13.78
C VAL A 119 27.83 0.28 12.51
N ASP A 120 28.06 1.59 12.64
CA ASP A 120 28.16 2.49 11.49
C ASP A 120 29.56 2.51 10.89
N THR A 121 30.57 2.15 11.68
CA THR A 121 31.95 2.00 11.21
C THR A 121 32.07 0.87 10.18
N GLU A 122 31.33 -0.23 10.37
CA GLU A 122 31.26 -1.33 9.42
C GLU A 122 30.56 -0.93 8.11
N ARG A 123 29.65 0.07 8.15
CA ARG A 123 28.92 0.53 6.95
C ARG A 123 29.81 1.30 5.99
N ILE A 124 30.90 1.89 6.47
CA ILE A 124 31.83 2.69 5.65
C ILE A 124 32.33 1.88 4.44
N SER A 125 32.72 0.61 4.66
CA SER A 125 33.26 -0.25 3.61
C SER A 125 32.20 -0.96 2.77
N LEU A 126 30.96 -1.06 3.26
CA LEU A 126 29.88 -1.78 2.58
C LEU A 126 29.01 -0.84 1.74
N ASN A 127 28.40 0.15 2.39
CA ASN A 127 27.63 1.19 1.75
C ASN A 127 27.61 2.41 2.69
N PRO A 128 28.51 3.40 2.47
CA PRO A 128 28.66 4.53 3.38
C PRO A 128 27.40 5.40 3.45
N LEU A 129 26.51 5.37 2.45
CA LEU A 129 25.23 6.09 2.53
C LEU A 129 24.34 5.61 3.67
N ARG A 130 24.45 4.33 4.07
CA ARG A 130 23.65 3.78 5.18
C ARG A 130 23.99 4.40 6.53
N THR A 131 25.06 5.20 6.63
CA THR A 131 25.36 5.97 7.84
C THR A 131 24.33 7.08 8.09
N PHE A 132 23.65 7.59 7.05
CA PHE A 132 22.51 8.52 7.19
C PHE A 132 21.29 7.87 7.88
N ASP A 133 21.14 6.54 7.80
CA ASP A 133 20.07 5.78 8.48
C ASP A 133 20.38 5.44 9.95
N SER A 134 21.45 6.00 10.53
CA SER A 134 21.83 5.67 11.91
C SER A 134 20.81 6.16 12.92
N LYS A 135 20.62 5.36 13.98
CA LYS A 135 19.78 5.70 15.14
C LYS A 135 20.62 6.11 16.36
N GLU A 136 21.94 6.13 16.21
CA GLU A 136 22.88 6.42 17.29
C GLU A 136 23.19 7.92 17.30
N ASN A 137 22.87 8.60 18.40
CA ASN A 137 23.02 10.06 18.52
C ASN A 137 24.42 10.57 18.13
N ARG A 138 25.48 9.82 18.46
CA ARG A 138 26.85 10.16 18.11
C ARG A 138 27.10 10.17 16.59
N THR A 139 26.53 9.19 15.88
CA THR A 139 26.60 9.14 14.41
C THR A 139 25.73 10.23 13.81
N ILE A 140 24.51 10.43 14.32
CA ILE A 140 23.59 11.47 13.82
C ILE A 140 24.25 12.86 13.87
N GLU A 141 24.93 13.20 14.97
CA GLU A 141 25.61 14.51 15.09
C GLU A 141 26.76 14.68 14.09
N VAL A 142 27.50 13.60 13.80
CA VAL A 142 28.51 13.61 12.74
C VAL A 142 27.84 13.80 11.38
N MET A 143 26.79 13.03 11.09
CA MET A 143 26.13 13.06 9.78
C MET A 143 25.45 14.39 9.46
N ARG A 144 25.07 15.21 10.44
CA ARG A 144 24.58 16.58 10.22
C ARG A 144 25.56 17.48 9.49
N ARG A 145 26.86 17.18 9.56
CA ARG A 145 27.94 17.96 8.92
C ARG A 145 28.57 17.21 7.75
N ALA A 146 28.01 16.06 7.37
CA ALA A 146 28.50 15.29 6.25
C ALA A 146 28.21 16.03 4.92
N PRO A 147 29.05 15.85 3.89
CA PRO A 147 28.73 16.36 2.56
C PRO A 147 27.41 15.74 2.08
N LEU A 148 26.57 16.53 1.40
CA LEU A 148 25.25 16.10 0.94
C LEU A 148 25.30 15.71 -0.54
N ILE A 149 24.67 14.59 -0.89
CA ILE A 149 24.70 14.09 -2.26
C ILE A 149 24.07 15.05 -3.28
N THR A 150 23.10 15.86 -2.83
CA THR A 150 22.42 16.88 -3.64
C THR A 150 23.36 17.96 -4.19
N ASP A 151 24.47 18.22 -3.50
CA ASP A 151 25.49 19.19 -3.92
C ASP A 151 26.45 18.60 -4.96
N HIS A 152 26.46 17.28 -5.11
CA HIS A 152 27.40 16.53 -5.95
C HIS A 152 26.70 15.77 -7.10
N LEU A 153 25.45 16.14 -7.43
CA LEU A 153 24.78 15.62 -8.62
C LEU A 153 25.39 16.21 -9.89
N CYS A 154 25.66 15.35 -10.87
CA CYS A 154 25.94 15.81 -12.24
C CYS A 154 24.72 16.48 -12.88
N ASP A 155 24.95 17.27 -13.93
CA ASP A 155 23.91 18.09 -14.58
C ASP A 155 22.69 17.27 -15.03
N GLY A 156 22.90 16.06 -15.55
CA GLY A 156 21.81 15.17 -15.96
C GLY A 156 20.94 14.71 -14.79
N CYS A 157 21.53 14.37 -13.64
CA CYS A 157 20.78 14.00 -12.44
C CYS A 157 20.10 15.20 -11.80
N ARG A 158 20.75 16.36 -11.79
CA ARG A 158 20.19 17.62 -11.29
C ARG A 158 18.97 18.03 -12.10
N SER A 159 19.10 18.09 -13.42
CA SER A 159 18.01 18.42 -14.35
C SER A 159 16.84 17.45 -14.23
N HIS A 160 17.13 16.14 -14.11
CA HIS A 160 16.10 15.14 -13.89
C HIS A 160 15.35 15.39 -12.57
N PHE A 161 16.07 15.66 -11.48
CA PHE A 161 15.47 15.88 -10.16
C PHE A 161 14.63 17.16 -10.11
N GLU A 162 15.10 18.25 -10.73
CA GLU A 162 14.34 19.49 -10.89
C GLU A 162 13.07 19.28 -11.71
N ALA A 163 13.14 18.46 -12.76
CA ALA A 163 11.96 18.10 -13.54
C ALA A 163 10.93 17.31 -12.70
N VAL A 164 11.36 16.32 -11.90
CA VAL A 164 10.46 15.59 -10.98
C VAL A 164 9.75 16.56 -10.04
N GLN A 165 10.48 17.47 -9.41
CA GLN A 165 9.93 18.51 -8.54
C GLN A 165 8.89 19.37 -9.27
N SER A 166 9.21 19.84 -10.48
CA SER A 166 8.27 20.62 -11.31
C SER A 166 7.00 19.85 -11.64
N HIS A 167 7.09 18.54 -11.94
CA HIS A 167 5.94 17.70 -12.19
C HIS A 167 5.07 17.52 -10.94
N LEU A 168 5.67 17.27 -9.76
CA LEU A 168 4.93 17.12 -8.50
C LEU A 168 4.15 18.40 -8.16
N VAL A 169 4.75 19.57 -8.34
CA VAL A 169 4.04 20.86 -8.16
C VAL A 169 2.83 20.96 -9.08
N LYS A 170 2.96 20.59 -10.36
CA LYS A 170 1.84 20.62 -11.33
C LYS A 170 0.74 19.60 -11.02
N LEU A 171 1.11 18.47 -10.41
CA LEU A 171 0.19 17.42 -9.98
C LEU A 171 -0.47 17.73 -8.62
N GLY A 172 -0.07 18.81 -7.94
CA GLY A 172 -0.59 19.18 -6.63
C GLY A 172 -0.07 18.30 -5.49
N VAL A 173 1.04 17.58 -5.69
CA VAL A 173 1.64 16.72 -4.67
C VAL A 173 2.67 17.51 -3.87
N GLY A 174 2.32 17.83 -2.61
CA GLY A 174 3.24 18.49 -1.69
C GLY A 174 4.38 17.57 -1.26
N TYR A 175 5.60 18.10 -1.16
CA TYR A 175 6.78 17.36 -0.72
C TYR A 175 7.72 18.21 0.15
N THR A 176 8.54 17.53 0.94
CA THR A 176 9.67 18.11 1.67
C THR A 176 10.96 17.52 1.12
N LEU A 177 11.93 18.38 0.79
CA LEU A 177 13.26 17.92 0.41
C LEU A 177 14.01 17.45 1.66
N ASP A 178 14.48 16.21 1.63
CA ASP A 178 15.34 15.66 2.68
C ASP A 178 16.64 15.11 2.05
N PRO A 179 17.74 15.87 2.09
CA PRO A 179 19.00 15.43 1.50
C PRO A 179 19.63 14.24 2.25
N HIS A 180 19.17 13.93 3.47
CA HIS A 180 19.62 12.78 4.26
C HIS A 180 18.82 11.51 3.94
N LEU A 181 17.72 11.62 3.18
CA LEU A 181 16.90 10.48 2.80
C LEU A 181 17.70 9.56 1.87
N VAL A 182 18.14 8.43 2.42
CA VAL A 182 18.69 7.30 1.70
C VAL A 182 17.70 6.14 1.78
N ARG A 183 17.87 5.11 0.94
CA ARG A 183 17.04 3.91 0.96
C ARG A 183 17.88 2.71 1.37
N GLY A 184 17.27 1.79 2.10
CA GLY A 184 17.96 0.60 2.64
C GLY A 184 18.35 -0.47 1.62
N LEU A 185 18.12 -0.26 0.32
CA LEU A 185 18.48 -1.17 -0.76
C LEU A 185 19.45 -0.48 -1.73
N ASP A 186 20.52 -1.16 -2.08
CA ASP A 186 21.66 -0.51 -2.75
C ASP A 186 21.40 -0.24 -4.25
N TYR A 187 20.37 -0.85 -4.82
CA TYR A 187 20.03 -0.75 -6.24
C TYR A 187 19.42 0.59 -6.66
N TYR A 188 19.04 1.46 -5.71
CA TYR A 188 18.41 2.73 -6.05
C TYR A 188 19.41 3.66 -6.77
N THR A 189 18.88 4.54 -7.60
CA THR A 189 19.56 5.58 -8.39
C THR A 189 18.63 6.77 -8.54
N ARG A 190 19.16 7.98 -8.70
CA ARG A 190 18.37 9.21 -8.93
C ARG A 190 17.29 9.39 -7.86
N THR A 191 16.03 9.53 -8.24
CA THR A 191 14.90 9.80 -7.34
C THR A 191 14.79 8.76 -6.22
N ALA A 192 14.71 9.22 -4.98
CA ALA A 192 14.39 8.45 -3.79
C ALA A 192 13.31 9.20 -3.01
N PHE A 193 12.31 8.47 -2.50
CA PHE A 193 11.24 9.09 -1.74
C PHE A 193 10.69 8.16 -0.64
N GLU A 194 10.08 8.79 0.37
CA GLU A 194 9.43 8.12 1.48
C GLU A 194 8.12 8.82 1.83
N PHE A 195 7.07 8.04 2.07
CA PHE A 195 5.84 8.52 2.66
C PHE A 195 5.86 8.26 4.15
N THR A 196 5.62 9.31 4.91
CA THR A 196 5.43 9.25 6.37
C THR A 196 4.00 9.62 6.72
N ALA A 197 3.48 9.10 7.84
CA ALA A 197 2.14 9.39 8.33
C ALA A 197 2.10 9.49 9.86
N GLY A 198 1.15 10.26 10.39
CA GLY A 198 0.92 10.38 11.83
C GLY A 198 0.54 9.06 12.52
N GLY A 199 0.50 9.07 13.85
CA GLY A 199 0.00 7.93 14.65
C GLY A 199 0.96 6.74 14.84
N LEU A 200 2.10 6.74 14.14
CA LEU A 200 3.08 5.64 14.15
C LEU A 200 4.28 5.85 15.10
N GLY A 201 4.36 7.00 15.79
CA GLY A 201 5.48 7.34 16.67
C GLY A 201 6.76 7.70 15.91
N SER A 202 7.93 7.40 16.49
CA SER A 202 9.25 7.78 15.93
C SER A 202 9.65 7.06 14.64
N GLN A 203 8.91 6.02 14.24
CA GLN A 203 9.07 5.39 12.93
C GLN A 203 7.75 5.53 12.17
N ASN A 204 7.60 6.67 11.51
CA ASN A 204 6.37 7.11 10.87
C ASN A 204 6.28 6.76 9.37
N ALA A 205 7.31 6.13 8.79
CA ALA A 205 7.30 5.69 7.39
C ALA A 205 6.21 4.62 7.14
N VAL A 206 5.26 4.91 6.25
CA VAL A 206 4.24 3.97 5.78
C VAL A 206 4.66 3.24 4.49
N GLY A 207 5.66 3.77 3.79
CA GLY A 207 6.17 3.19 2.56
C GLY A 207 7.09 4.13 1.84
N GLY A 208 7.63 3.72 0.70
CA GLY A 208 8.49 4.56 -0.10
C GLY A 208 9.02 3.83 -1.32
N GLY A 209 9.85 4.52 -2.08
CA GLY A 209 10.27 4.06 -3.38
C GLY A 209 11.39 4.89 -3.96
N GLY A 210 11.58 4.73 -5.26
CA GLY A 210 12.62 5.40 -5.99
C GLY A 210 12.95 4.69 -7.29
N ARG A 211 13.86 5.30 -8.05
CA ARG A 211 14.35 4.81 -9.33
C ARG A 211 15.52 3.84 -9.11
N TYR A 212 15.68 2.84 -9.97
CA TYR A 212 16.63 1.73 -9.78
C TYR A 212 17.22 1.23 -11.12
N ASP A 213 17.83 2.14 -11.88
CA ASP A 213 18.10 1.90 -13.31
C ASP A 213 19.04 0.71 -13.60
N GLY A 214 19.92 0.36 -12.66
CA GLY A 214 20.87 -0.75 -12.80
C GLY A 214 20.38 -2.13 -12.32
N LEU A 215 19.15 -2.24 -11.79
CA LEU A 215 18.66 -3.49 -11.21
C LEU A 215 18.58 -4.62 -12.26
N ALA A 216 18.14 -4.31 -13.48
CA ALA A 216 18.02 -5.30 -14.55
C ALA A 216 19.38 -5.94 -14.91
N GLU A 217 20.43 -5.12 -15.00
CA GLU A 217 21.80 -5.56 -15.29
C GLU A 217 22.35 -6.44 -14.17
N SER A 218 22.08 -6.08 -12.91
CA SER A 218 22.47 -6.89 -11.75
C SER A 218 21.82 -8.28 -11.72
N LEU A 219 20.70 -8.45 -12.44
CA LEU A 219 19.98 -9.71 -12.61
C LEU A 219 20.35 -10.43 -13.92
N GLY A 220 21.35 -9.95 -14.67
CA GLY A 220 21.81 -10.52 -15.94
C GLY A 220 20.98 -10.12 -17.16
N GLY A 221 20.10 -9.12 -17.04
CA GLY A 221 19.34 -8.54 -18.13
C GLY A 221 20.09 -7.40 -18.86
N ALA A 222 19.50 -6.91 -19.94
CA ALA A 222 19.95 -5.67 -20.59
C ALA A 222 19.62 -4.44 -19.70
N PRO A 223 20.31 -3.29 -19.88
CA PRO A 223 20.00 -2.05 -19.18
C PRO A 223 18.53 -1.67 -19.36
N LEU A 224 17.80 -1.61 -18.25
CA LEU A 224 16.37 -1.34 -18.25
C LEU A 224 16.00 -0.47 -17.05
N PRO A 225 15.69 0.82 -17.28
CA PRO A 225 15.42 1.73 -16.18
C PRO A 225 14.10 1.38 -15.50
N GLY A 226 13.98 1.70 -14.22
CA GLY A 226 12.75 1.42 -13.50
C GLY A 226 12.57 2.30 -12.29
N ILE A 227 11.32 2.53 -11.91
CA ILE A 227 10.93 3.22 -10.70
C ILE A 227 9.64 2.61 -10.16
N GLY A 228 9.54 2.56 -8.84
CA GLY A 228 8.35 2.08 -8.17
C GLY A 228 8.35 2.44 -6.69
N PHE A 229 7.37 1.88 -5.99
CA PHE A 229 7.27 1.95 -4.54
C PHE A 229 6.75 0.66 -3.95
N ALA A 230 6.96 0.52 -2.65
CA ALA A 230 6.21 -0.39 -1.82
C ALA A 230 5.66 0.33 -0.58
N LEU A 231 4.37 0.15 -0.30
CA LEU A 231 3.68 0.63 0.88
C LEU A 231 3.33 -0.55 1.78
N GLY A 232 3.55 -0.41 3.09
CA GLY A 232 3.23 -1.42 4.08
C GLY A 232 1.78 -1.30 4.54
N LEU A 233 0.93 -2.25 4.15
CA LEU A 233 -0.50 -2.25 4.51
C LEU A 233 -0.70 -2.21 6.03
N ASP A 234 0.09 -2.98 6.75
CA ASP A 234 0.09 -3.00 8.21
C ASP A 234 0.31 -1.61 8.83
N ARG A 235 1.20 -0.81 8.23
CA ARG A 235 1.54 0.52 8.73
C ARG A 235 0.48 1.55 8.34
N ILE A 236 -0.09 1.41 7.15
CA ILE A 236 -1.22 2.22 6.70
C ILE A 236 -2.40 2.05 7.65
N LEU A 237 -2.76 0.80 7.95
CA LEU A 237 -3.82 0.46 8.91
C LEU A 237 -3.58 1.10 10.29
N LEU A 238 -2.35 1.05 10.78
CA LEU A 238 -1.96 1.66 12.05
C LEU A 238 -1.90 3.20 12.02
N SER A 239 -1.76 3.82 10.83
CA SER A 239 -1.61 5.28 10.67
C SER A 239 -2.92 6.06 10.63
N GLY A 240 -4.05 5.39 10.89
CA GLY A 240 -5.37 6.02 10.89
C GLY A 240 -6.17 5.74 9.63
N PHE A 241 -6.00 4.55 9.03
CA PHE A 241 -6.89 4.05 7.99
C PHE A 241 -8.35 4.23 8.43
N ARG A 242 -9.09 4.99 7.64
CA ARG A 242 -10.54 5.15 7.79
C ARG A 242 -11.13 4.56 6.53
N THR A 243 -11.83 3.44 6.66
CA THR A 243 -12.69 2.99 5.58
C THR A 243 -13.71 4.09 5.28
N ALA A 244 -13.99 4.34 4.00
CA ALA A 244 -15.32 4.79 3.64
C ALA A 244 -16.29 3.74 4.20
N ASP A 245 -17.19 4.16 5.09
CA ASP A 245 -18.23 3.38 5.78
C ASP A 245 -18.22 1.89 5.40
N GLU A 246 -17.63 1.00 6.21
CA GLU A 246 -17.77 -0.44 5.96
C GLU A 246 -19.27 -0.80 6.02
N PRO A 247 -19.93 -1.13 4.90
CA PRO A 247 -21.20 -1.81 5.01
C PRO A 247 -20.86 -3.18 5.58
N GLY A 248 -21.49 -3.57 6.68
CA GLY A 248 -21.33 -4.92 7.22
C GLY A 248 -21.56 -5.96 6.11
N PRO A 249 -20.93 -7.15 6.18
CA PRO A 249 -21.05 -8.20 5.16
C PRO A 249 -22.48 -8.71 4.96
N VAL A 250 -23.43 -8.28 5.81
CA VAL A 250 -24.84 -8.63 5.77
C VAL A 250 -25.62 -7.40 5.29
N ALA A 251 -26.13 -7.45 4.07
CA ALA A 251 -27.03 -6.44 3.52
C ALA A 251 -28.51 -6.73 3.84
N ALA A 252 -28.86 -8.01 4.02
CA ALA A 252 -30.21 -8.48 4.33
C ALA A 252 -30.20 -9.58 5.42
N TYR A 253 -31.19 -9.57 6.30
CA TYR A 253 -31.44 -10.66 7.25
C TYR A 253 -32.80 -11.29 6.97
N VAL A 254 -32.86 -12.60 6.74
CA VAL A 254 -34.10 -13.32 6.45
C VAL A 254 -34.74 -13.78 7.74
N VAL A 255 -35.98 -13.36 7.97
CA VAL A 255 -36.76 -13.65 9.17
C VAL A 255 -37.87 -14.63 8.79
N ALA A 256 -37.85 -15.82 9.39
CA ALA A 256 -38.83 -16.86 9.16
C ALA A 256 -39.91 -16.85 10.24
N ILE A 257 -41.18 -16.95 9.83
CA ILE A 257 -42.34 -17.06 10.73
C ILE A 257 -43.02 -18.42 10.48
N GLY A 258 -42.82 -19.35 11.42
CA GLY A 258 -43.34 -20.72 11.30
C GLY A 258 -42.30 -21.71 10.79
N THR A 259 -42.57 -23.01 10.95
CA THR A 259 -41.62 -24.08 10.62
C THR A 259 -41.44 -24.25 9.11
N ALA A 260 -42.52 -24.15 8.32
CA ALA A 260 -42.46 -24.20 6.86
C ALA A 260 -41.67 -23.03 6.26
N ALA A 261 -41.62 -21.89 6.96
CA ALA A 261 -40.88 -20.71 6.54
C ALA A 261 -39.36 -20.83 6.72
N GLY A 262 -38.87 -21.77 7.55
CA GLY A 262 -37.43 -21.98 7.75
C GLY A 262 -36.73 -22.46 6.48
N GLU A 263 -37.30 -23.45 5.78
CA GLU A 263 -36.76 -23.94 4.51
C GLU A 263 -36.76 -22.84 3.44
N GLN A 264 -37.87 -22.09 3.34
CA GLN A 264 -37.97 -20.99 2.38
C GLN A 264 -37.01 -19.85 2.70
N ALA A 265 -36.77 -19.56 3.98
CA ALA A 265 -35.79 -18.56 4.40
C ALA A 265 -34.37 -18.92 3.94
N LEU A 266 -34.00 -20.21 3.99
CA LEU A 266 -32.71 -20.68 3.47
C LEU A 266 -32.62 -20.51 1.95
N VAL A 267 -33.70 -20.80 1.22
CA VAL A 267 -33.78 -20.58 -0.24
C VAL A 267 -33.62 -19.11 -0.58
N ILE A 268 -34.30 -18.21 0.15
CA ILE A 268 -34.18 -16.76 0.01
C ILE A 268 -32.75 -16.31 0.25
N ALA A 269 -32.16 -16.67 1.40
CA ALA A 269 -30.81 -16.27 1.76
C ALA A 269 -29.80 -16.74 0.70
N THR A 270 -29.96 -17.96 0.18
CA THR A 270 -29.12 -18.51 -0.89
C THR A 270 -29.29 -17.72 -2.19
N ARG A 271 -30.52 -17.39 -2.59
CA ARG A 271 -30.79 -16.60 -3.80
C ARG A 271 -30.17 -15.20 -3.71
N LEU A 272 -30.25 -14.56 -2.54
CA LEU A 272 -29.63 -13.26 -2.29
C LEU A 272 -28.10 -13.34 -2.40
N ARG A 273 -27.48 -14.33 -1.75
CA ARG A 273 -26.02 -14.56 -1.81
C ARG A 273 -25.55 -14.84 -3.25
N THR A 274 -26.27 -15.64 -4.02
CA THR A 274 -25.98 -15.90 -5.43
C THR A 274 -26.06 -14.63 -6.29
N ALA A 275 -26.90 -13.67 -5.89
CA ALA A 275 -26.99 -12.35 -6.51
C ALA A 275 -25.97 -11.34 -5.96
N GLY A 276 -25.00 -11.75 -5.14
CA GLY A 276 -23.98 -10.88 -4.54
C GLY A 276 -24.49 -10.02 -3.38
N ILE A 277 -25.69 -10.29 -2.86
CA ILE A 277 -26.25 -9.62 -1.69
C ILE A 277 -25.92 -10.46 -0.46
N GLY A 278 -25.09 -9.93 0.43
CA GLY A 278 -24.79 -10.57 1.71
C GLY A 278 -26.07 -10.77 2.51
N ALA A 279 -26.39 -12.02 2.83
CA ALA A 279 -27.63 -12.36 3.54
C ALA A 279 -27.38 -13.34 4.68
N GLU A 280 -28.05 -13.13 5.80
CA GLU A 280 -28.07 -14.06 6.95
C GLU A 280 -29.50 -14.48 7.30
N LEU A 281 -29.63 -15.49 8.15
CA LEU A 281 -30.89 -15.98 8.70
C LEU A 281 -30.63 -16.63 10.05
N ASP A 282 -31.69 -16.86 10.80
CA ASP A 282 -31.61 -17.63 12.03
C ASP A 282 -31.52 -19.13 11.77
N PHE A 283 -30.65 -19.81 12.52
CA PHE A 283 -30.48 -21.29 12.50
C PHE A 283 -30.90 -21.93 13.82
N SER A 284 -31.50 -21.18 14.74
CA SER A 284 -31.82 -21.63 16.09
C SER A 284 -33.31 -21.64 16.40
N ASP A 285 -34.16 -21.59 15.37
CA ASP A 285 -35.63 -21.59 15.43
C ASP A 285 -36.19 -20.60 16.48
N ARG A 286 -35.54 -19.45 16.60
CA ARG A 286 -35.89 -18.43 17.58
C ARG A 286 -37.19 -17.73 17.19
N SER A 287 -37.88 -17.19 18.18
CA SER A 287 -39.06 -16.35 17.95
C SER A 287 -38.78 -15.19 16.98
N VAL A 288 -39.78 -14.75 16.22
CA VAL A 288 -39.68 -13.59 15.31
C VAL A 288 -39.08 -12.36 15.98
N LYS A 289 -39.47 -12.09 17.23
CA LYS A 289 -38.92 -10.98 18.02
C LYS A 289 -37.41 -11.10 18.25
N ALA A 290 -36.92 -12.33 18.47
CA ALA A 290 -35.50 -12.58 18.65
C ALA A 290 -34.73 -12.53 17.32
N GLN A 291 -35.31 -13.06 16.23
CA GLN A 291 -34.74 -12.92 14.87
C GLN A 291 -34.64 -11.45 14.45
N MET A 292 -35.67 -10.64 14.71
CA MET A 292 -35.65 -9.20 14.42
C MET A 292 -34.58 -8.44 15.23
N LYS A 293 -34.35 -8.84 16.49
CA LYS A 293 -33.24 -8.28 17.29
C LYS A 293 -31.88 -8.68 16.72
N ASP A 294 -31.77 -9.90 16.21
CA ASP A 294 -30.54 -10.39 15.59
C ASP A 294 -30.27 -9.68 14.25
N ALA A 295 -31.31 -9.48 13.44
CA ALA A 295 -31.29 -8.66 12.23
C ALA A 295 -30.81 -7.23 12.49
N ALA A 296 -31.25 -6.61 13.58
CA ALA A 296 -30.78 -5.27 13.98
C ALA A 296 -29.30 -5.26 14.42
N ARG A 297 -28.79 -6.39 14.92
CA ARG A 297 -27.39 -6.54 15.38
C ARG A 297 -26.44 -6.94 14.27
N SER A 298 -26.92 -7.58 13.21
CA SER A 298 -26.10 -8.07 12.09
C SER A 298 -25.55 -6.96 11.18
N GLY A 299 -26.06 -5.73 11.33
CA GLY A 299 -25.71 -4.61 10.44
C GLY A 299 -26.48 -4.63 9.11
N ALA A 300 -27.49 -5.50 8.97
CA ALA A 300 -28.34 -5.54 7.80
C ALA A 300 -29.11 -4.24 7.59
N ARG A 301 -29.17 -3.77 6.34
CA ARG A 301 -30.05 -2.67 5.94
C ARG A 301 -31.51 -3.14 5.87
N TRP A 302 -31.71 -4.38 5.45
CA TRP A 302 -33.02 -4.95 5.19
C TRP A 302 -33.30 -6.19 6.04
N ALA A 303 -34.53 -6.34 6.51
CA ALA A 303 -35.07 -7.62 6.93
C ALA A 303 -36.03 -8.15 5.85
N VAL A 304 -35.82 -9.39 5.41
CA VAL A 304 -36.69 -10.10 4.46
C VAL A 304 -37.54 -11.07 5.25
N ILE A 305 -38.80 -10.75 5.44
CA ILE A 305 -39.73 -11.51 6.29
C ILE A 305 -40.52 -12.47 5.39
N ILE A 306 -40.53 -13.74 5.79
CA ILE A 306 -41.27 -14.82 5.12
C ILE A 306 -42.07 -15.61 6.17
N GLY A 307 -43.38 -15.75 5.95
CA GLY A 307 -44.27 -16.63 6.69
C GLY A 307 -45.22 -17.37 5.75
N ASP A 308 -46.18 -18.10 6.32
CA ASP A 308 -47.13 -18.92 5.55
C ASP A 308 -47.95 -18.09 4.54
N GLU A 309 -48.32 -16.85 4.89
CA GLU A 309 -49.04 -15.95 3.98
C GLU A 309 -48.18 -15.49 2.80
N GLU A 310 -46.93 -15.13 3.06
CA GLU A 310 -45.99 -14.74 2.01
C GLU A 310 -45.69 -15.90 1.06
N ILE A 311 -45.50 -17.11 1.61
CA ILE A 311 -45.31 -18.34 0.82
C ILE A 311 -46.54 -18.59 -0.06
N ALA A 312 -47.74 -18.53 0.50
CA ALA A 312 -48.98 -18.76 -0.25
C ALA A 312 -49.20 -17.74 -1.39
N ARG A 313 -48.64 -16.53 -1.26
CA ARG A 313 -48.78 -15.45 -2.24
C ARG A 313 -47.60 -15.33 -3.22
N ASP A 314 -46.55 -16.16 -3.08
CA ASP A 314 -45.27 -16.02 -3.80
C ASP A 314 -44.63 -14.62 -3.63
N ARG A 315 -44.65 -14.12 -2.39
CA ARG A 315 -44.14 -12.79 -2.03
C ARG A 315 -43.17 -12.88 -0.85
N VAL A 316 -42.53 -11.76 -0.57
CA VAL A 316 -41.76 -11.51 0.66
C VAL A 316 -42.10 -10.11 1.16
N THR A 317 -41.95 -9.90 2.47
CA THR A 317 -42.05 -8.56 3.05
C THR A 317 -40.63 -8.01 3.28
N LEU A 318 -40.30 -6.89 2.66
CA LEU A 318 -39.03 -6.21 2.81
C LEU A 318 -39.20 -5.08 3.81
N LYS A 319 -38.45 -5.13 4.91
CA LYS A 319 -38.45 -4.11 5.95
C LYS A 319 -37.11 -3.39 5.97
N ASN A 320 -37.12 -2.08 5.80
CA ASN A 320 -35.94 -1.27 6.04
C ASN A 320 -35.70 -1.17 7.56
N LEU A 321 -34.57 -1.66 8.03
CA LEU A 321 -34.27 -1.73 9.47
C LEU A 321 -33.93 -0.35 10.06
N SER A 322 -33.57 0.63 9.23
CA SER A 322 -33.29 2.00 9.66
C SER A 322 -34.56 2.87 9.74
N THR A 323 -35.43 2.80 8.73
CA THR A 323 -36.66 3.63 8.67
C THR A 323 -37.87 2.93 9.29
N GLY A 324 -37.84 1.61 9.37
CA GLY A 324 -38.98 0.79 9.82
C GLY A 324 -40.04 0.56 8.74
N GLU A 325 -39.92 1.20 7.58
CA GLU A 325 -40.84 1.06 6.45
C GLU A 325 -40.84 -0.37 5.91
N GLN A 326 -42.02 -0.82 5.47
CA GLN A 326 -42.24 -2.15 4.95
C GLN A 326 -42.90 -2.08 3.57
N GLU A 327 -42.41 -2.87 2.65
CA GLU A 327 -43.06 -3.10 1.36
C GLU A 327 -43.16 -4.59 1.05
N SER A 328 -44.18 -4.98 0.29
CA SER A 328 -44.32 -6.35 -0.19
C SER A 328 -43.79 -6.46 -1.61
N ALA A 329 -42.85 -7.37 -1.84
CA ALA A 329 -42.26 -7.64 -3.15
C ALA A 329 -42.59 -9.05 -3.63
N ALA A 330 -42.75 -9.24 -4.94
CA ALA A 330 -42.80 -10.58 -5.51
C ALA A 330 -41.47 -11.29 -5.28
N PHE A 331 -41.50 -12.61 -5.05
CA PHE A 331 -40.28 -13.39 -4.81
C PHE A 331 -39.24 -13.23 -5.93
N GLY A 332 -39.70 -13.08 -7.17
CA GLY A 332 -38.87 -12.81 -8.34
C GLY A 332 -38.19 -11.43 -8.38
N GLU A 333 -38.78 -10.42 -7.73
CA GLU A 333 -38.36 -9.02 -7.79
C GLU A 333 -37.49 -8.58 -6.60
N MET A 334 -37.47 -9.38 -5.52
CA MET A 334 -36.77 -9.10 -4.27
C MET A 334 -35.32 -8.63 -4.48
N VAL A 335 -34.54 -9.31 -5.33
CA VAL A 335 -33.14 -8.95 -5.59
C VAL A 335 -33.00 -7.55 -6.17
N GLY A 336 -33.91 -7.17 -7.08
CA GLY A 336 -33.91 -5.82 -7.67
C GLY A 336 -34.21 -4.76 -6.64
N ARG A 337 -35.21 -5.00 -5.78
CA ARG A 337 -35.63 -4.08 -4.71
C ARG A 337 -34.56 -3.85 -3.66
N LEU A 338 -33.81 -4.89 -3.28
CA LEU A 338 -32.74 -4.77 -2.28
C LEU A 338 -31.48 -4.05 -2.80
N ARG A 339 -31.34 -3.89 -4.12
CA ARG A 339 -30.23 -3.16 -4.76
C ARG A 339 -30.50 -1.67 -4.95
N SER A 340 -31.77 -1.25 -5.04
CA SER A 340 -32.18 0.16 -5.09
C SER A 340 -32.08 0.83 -3.72
#